data_AF-A0A818UG30-F1
#
_entry.id   AF-A0A818UG30-F1
#
_cell.length_a   1.000
_cell.length_b   1.000
_cell.length_c   1.000
_cell.angle_alpha   90.00
_cell.angle_beta   90.00
_cell.angle_gamma   90.00
#
_symmetry.space_group_name_H-M   'P 1'
#
loop_
_entity.id
_entity.type
_entity.pdbx_description
1 polymer ?
#
loop_
_entity_poly.entity_id
_entity_poly.type
_entity_poly.pdbx_seq_one_letter_code
_entity_poly.pdbx_strand_id
1 'polypeptide(L)'
;MLIGRRTTIRGRVTQFGFGAFLSQKFLHLSDPTEPVHLNVIKYDENLCTEIKYKTIEEFLQTPSETVNSMTWIDIDGIHDPDVISGIGERYDIHSLVQTDITTTEQRTKLDVLDDALFLVCKLIYHDMDCTDRIRQGKGRIRKSKIDYLFYSLLDVIGDHYMDVLHMMDTSVASIDNQLMKTLKRDTLESIYDLKRDILSLRSIISPFKEIIIKLQKEEETQIMQESTNIYLKDLFDHIVQANDSIDTYREMLSSFIDFYMILNSNHMNEIVKTLTIVTSIFIPLTFIVGVYGMNFENMPELRYKNGYFIVLGCMGMLVILMLSFFNYGIDFNEVFICNNARR
;
A
#
# COMPACT_ATOMS: atom_id res chain seq x y z
N MET A 1 -30.82 -0.66 -15.20
CA MET A 1 -29.96 0.49 -15.51
C MET A 1 -28.78 0.46 -14.55
N LEU A 2 -27.57 0.80 -15.02
CA LEU A 2 -26.40 0.89 -14.13
C LEU A 2 -26.03 2.37 -13.99
N ILE A 3 -26.05 2.87 -12.75
CA ILE A 3 -25.68 4.23 -12.38
C ILE A 3 -24.37 4.13 -11.62
N GLY A 4 -23.27 4.51 -12.25
CA GLY A 4 -21.95 4.49 -11.65
C GLY A 4 -21.55 5.89 -11.21
N ARG A 5 -20.99 6.01 -10.00
CA ARG A 5 -20.26 7.20 -9.57
C ARG A 5 -18.77 6.99 -9.85
N ARG A 6 -18.14 7.96 -10.52
CA ARG A 6 -16.68 8.00 -10.67
C ARG A 6 -16.10 9.03 -9.71
N THR A 7 -15.52 8.59 -8.58
CA THR A 7 -14.66 9.48 -7.78
C THR A 7 -13.22 9.13 -8.12
N THR A 8 -12.55 10.02 -8.86
CA THR A 8 -11.17 9.78 -9.28
C THR A 8 -10.22 10.28 -8.20
N ILE A 9 -9.47 9.39 -7.57
CA ILE A 9 -8.29 9.78 -6.79
C ILE A 9 -7.18 10.10 -7.81
N ARG A 10 -7.08 11.37 -8.23
CA ARG A 10 -5.98 11.84 -9.09
C ARG A 10 -4.73 12.03 -8.24
N GLY A 11 -3.92 10.97 -8.13
CA GLY A 11 -2.57 11.03 -7.59
C GLY A 11 -1.52 10.96 -8.69
N ARG A 12 -0.57 11.91 -8.73
CA ARG A 12 0.63 11.79 -9.56
C ARG A 12 1.52 10.73 -8.89
N VAL A 13 1.81 9.61 -9.56
CA VAL A 13 2.85 8.66 -9.11
C VAL A 13 4.18 9.41 -9.17
N THR A 14 4.53 10.09 -8.09
CA THR A 14 5.86 10.67 -7.89
C THR A 14 6.68 9.68 -7.09
N GLN A 15 8.01 9.74 -7.23
CA GLN A 15 9.00 8.82 -6.64
C GLN A 15 8.96 8.67 -5.10
N PHE A 16 7.98 9.25 -4.43
CA PHE A 16 7.71 9.08 -3.00
C PHE A 16 6.62 8.01 -2.87
N GLY A 17 6.86 7.01 -2.00
CA GLY A 17 6.09 5.76 -1.93
C GLY A 17 4.56 5.88 -1.86
N PHE A 18 3.89 4.74 -1.95
CA PHE A 18 2.41 4.62 -1.96
C PHE A 18 1.72 5.35 -0.79
N GLY A 19 2.44 5.61 0.30
CA GLY A 19 2.05 6.46 1.42
C GLY A 19 1.66 7.87 1.02
N ALA A 20 2.29 8.46 0.00
CA ALA A 20 1.89 9.76 -0.53
C ALA A 20 0.57 9.71 -1.34
N PHE A 21 0.18 8.54 -1.86
CA PHE A 21 -1.08 8.33 -2.59
C PHE A 21 -2.31 8.30 -1.66
N LEU A 22 -2.12 7.83 -0.41
CA LEU A 22 -3.21 7.64 0.55
C LEU A 22 -3.12 8.56 1.79
N SER A 23 -1.94 9.07 2.15
CA SER A 23 -1.73 9.99 3.28
C SER A 23 -1.74 11.46 2.89
N GLN A 24 -1.55 11.81 1.61
CA GLN A 24 -1.89 13.15 1.15
C GLN A 24 -3.36 13.16 0.77
N LYS A 25 -4.07 14.07 1.43
CA LYS A 25 -5.26 14.82 1.07
C LYS A 25 -5.47 15.06 -0.45
N PHE A 26 -5.45 14.02 -1.27
CA PHE A 26 -5.82 13.99 -2.68
C PHE A 26 -7.11 13.17 -2.86
N LEU A 27 -8.02 13.25 -1.88
CA LEU A 27 -9.40 13.47 -2.27
C LEU A 27 -9.39 14.82 -2.99
N HIS A 28 -9.17 14.82 -4.31
CA HIS A 28 -9.94 15.73 -5.13
C HIS A 28 -11.40 15.26 -4.93
N LEU A 29 -12.00 15.73 -3.83
CA LEU A 29 -13.42 16.06 -3.83
C LEU A 29 -13.61 16.77 -5.17
N SER A 30 -14.43 16.21 -6.05
CA SER A 30 -14.80 16.84 -7.32
C SER A 30 -14.91 18.33 -7.06
N ASP A 31 -14.04 19.11 -7.70
CA ASP A 31 -14.03 20.56 -7.47
C ASP A 31 -15.46 21.01 -7.76
N PRO A 32 -16.17 21.65 -6.81
CA PRO A 32 -17.56 22.06 -7.04
C PRO A 32 -17.72 23.06 -8.19
N THR A 33 -16.60 23.49 -8.80
CA THR A 33 -16.55 24.31 -10.01
C THR A 33 -16.38 23.51 -11.31
N GLU A 34 -16.12 22.20 -11.25
CA GLU A 34 -16.03 21.35 -12.44
C GLU A 34 -17.43 21.10 -13.04
N PRO A 35 -17.61 21.25 -14.36
CA PRO A 35 -18.91 21.05 -14.99
C PRO A 35 -19.36 19.59 -14.90
N VAL A 36 -20.66 19.39 -14.66
CA VAL A 36 -21.28 18.07 -14.68
C VAL A 36 -21.16 17.47 -16.10
N HIS A 37 -20.63 16.26 -16.20
CA HIS A 37 -20.56 15.52 -17.45
C HIS A 37 -21.49 14.31 -17.38
N LEU A 38 -22.45 14.27 -18.30
CA LEU A 38 -23.41 13.17 -18.42
C LEU A 38 -23.17 12.45 -19.74
N ASN A 39 -22.79 11.18 -19.67
CA ASN A 39 -22.54 10.36 -20.84
C ASN A 39 -23.44 9.12 -20.82
N VAL A 40 -24.21 8.93 -21.89
CA VAL A 40 -25.17 7.84 -22.00
C VAL A 40 -24.77 6.96 -23.16
N ILE A 41 -24.48 5.70 -22.88
CA ILE A 41 -24.22 4.67 -23.90
C ILE A 41 -25.43 3.76 -23.97
N LYS A 42 -26.11 3.76 -25.13
CA LYS A 42 -27.18 2.82 -25.44
C LYS A 42 -26.67 1.77 -26.40
N TYR A 43 -26.83 0.51 -26.07
CA TYR A 43 -26.33 -0.58 -26.91
C TYR A 43 -27.25 -1.81 -26.89
N ASP A 44 -27.18 -2.56 -27.98
CA ASP A 44 -27.68 -3.92 -28.11
C ASP A 44 -26.59 -4.80 -28.73
N GLU A 45 -26.92 -6.01 -29.21
CA GLU A 45 -25.95 -6.91 -29.83
C GLU A 45 -25.26 -6.33 -31.07
N ASN A 46 -25.95 -5.45 -31.81
CA ASN A 46 -25.57 -4.96 -33.13
C ASN A 46 -25.16 -3.48 -33.12
N LEU A 47 -25.87 -2.64 -32.39
CA LEU A 47 -25.70 -1.19 -32.38
C LEU A 47 -25.18 -0.70 -31.03
N CYS A 48 -24.32 0.31 -31.06
CA CYS A 48 -23.88 1.06 -29.89
C CYS A 48 -23.89 2.54 -30.23
N THR A 49 -24.60 3.34 -29.45
CA THR A 49 -24.72 4.78 -29.60
C THR A 49 -24.32 5.46 -28.31
N GLU A 50 -23.59 6.56 -28.41
CA GLU A 50 -23.10 7.33 -27.27
C GLU A 50 -23.58 8.78 -27.41
N ILE A 51 -24.21 9.30 -26.36
CA ILE A 51 -24.76 10.65 -26.31
C ILE A 51 -24.17 11.35 -25.08
N LYS A 52 -23.50 12.46 -25.32
CA LYS A 52 -22.93 13.32 -24.26
C LYS A 52 -23.83 14.52 -24.05
N TYR A 53 -24.39 14.64 -22.86
CA TYR A 53 -25.23 15.76 -22.44
C TYR A 53 -24.39 16.80 -21.73
N LYS A 54 -24.67 18.08 -21.99
CA LYS A 54 -23.97 19.18 -21.32
C LYS A 54 -24.66 19.63 -20.03
N THR A 55 -25.96 19.34 -19.91
CA THR A 55 -26.80 19.75 -18.77
C THR A 55 -27.72 18.61 -18.36
N ILE A 56 -28.12 18.60 -17.09
CA ILE A 56 -29.09 17.61 -16.59
C ILE A 56 -30.47 17.81 -17.23
N GLU A 57 -30.88 19.04 -17.51
CA GLU A 57 -32.18 19.35 -18.09
C GLU A 57 -32.35 18.72 -19.49
N GLU A 58 -31.31 18.79 -20.33
CA GLU A 58 -31.27 18.15 -21.65
C GLU A 58 -31.46 16.63 -21.55
N PHE A 59 -30.81 16.02 -20.55
CA PHE A 59 -30.95 14.59 -20.26
C PHE A 59 -32.38 14.25 -19.78
N LEU A 60 -32.94 15.03 -18.84
CA LEU A 60 -34.27 14.80 -18.29
C LEU A 60 -35.39 14.99 -19.32
N GLN A 61 -35.20 15.84 -20.33
CA GLN A 61 -36.16 16.02 -21.43
C GLN A 61 -36.10 14.90 -22.47
N THR A 62 -35.02 14.12 -22.50
CA THR A 62 -34.87 13.03 -23.47
C THR A 62 -35.82 11.87 -23.13
N PRO A 63 -36.61 11.33 -24.09
CA PRO A 63 -37.50 10.22 -23.85
C PRO A 63 -36.77 8.98 -23.31
N SER A 64 -37.37 8.39 -22.28
CA SER A 64 -36.91 7.16 -21.63
C SER A 64 -37.32 5.93 -22.44
N GLU A 65 -36.91 5.75 -23.69
CA GLU A 65 -37.30 4.51 -24.40
C GLU A 65 -36.40 4.08 -25.57
N THR A 66 -35.97 2.83 -25.47
CA THR A 66 -35.84 1.86 -26.57
C THR A 66 -36.07 0.47 -25.95
N VAL A 67 -37.16 -0.19 -26.33
CA VAL A 67 -37.43 -1.59 -25.96
C VAL A 67 -36.28 -2.46 -26.49
N ASN A 68 -35.74 -3.37 -25.67
CA ASN A 68 -34.62 -4.28 -25.96
C ASN A 68 -33.19 -3.71 -26.05
N SER A 69 -32.92 -2.48 -25.60
CA SER A 69 -31.54 -1.97 -25.51
C SER A 69 -31.05 -1.76 -24.07
N MET A 70 -29.79 -2.07 -23.81
CA MET A 70 -29.10 -1.74 -22.56
C MET A 70 -28.72 -0.26 -22.55
N THR A 71 -28.82 0.38 -21.37
CA THR A 71 -28.45 1.78 -21.18
C THR A 71 -27.45 1.89 -20.02
N TRP A 72 -26.26 2.39 -20.31
CA TRP A 72 -25.23 2.77 -19.36
C TRP A 72 -25.23 4.29 -19.19
N ILE A 73 -25.29 4.77 -17.95
CA ILE A 73 -25.29 6.20 -17.65
C ILE A 73 -24.11 6.48 -16.73
N ASP A 74 -23.16 7.24 -17.26
CA ASP A 74 -21.98 7.72 -16.56
C ASP A 74 -22.18 9.20 -16.19
N ILE A 75 -22.00 9.51 -14.90
CA ILE A 75 -22.25 10.83 -14.34
C ILE A 75 -20.99 11.25 -13.59
N ASP A 76 -20.35 12.30 -14.09
CA ASP A 76 -19.29 13.03 -13.40
C ASP A 76 -19.85 14.36 -12.88
N GLY A 77 -19.46 14.78 -11.68
CA GLY A 77 -19.98 16.00 -11.05
C GLY A 77 -21.17 15.83 -10.11
N ILE A 78 -21.29 14.69 -9.42
CA ILE A 78 -22.36 14.43 -8.43
C ILE A 78 -22.35 15.33 -7.17
N HIS A 79 -21.51 16.38 -7.14
CA HIS A 79 -21.51 17.40 -6.10
C HIS A 79 -22.74 18.32 -6.20
N ASP A 80 -23.38 18.37 -7.38
CA ASP A 80 -24.58 19.15 -7.64
C ASP A 80 -25.84 18.40 -7.14
N PRO A 81 -26.56 18.93 -6.12
CA PRO A 81 -27.78 18.31 -5.61
C PRO A 81 -28.89 18.19 -6.65
N ASP A 82 -28.99 19.15 -7.58
CA ASP A 82 -30.06 19.18 -8.58
C ASP A 82 -29.91 18.02 -9.57
N VAL A 83 -28.67 17.63 -9.88
CA VAL A 83 -28.35 16.46 -10.69
C VAL A 83 -28.83 15.17 -10.02
N ILE A 84 -28.52 15.01 -8.72
CA ILE A 84 -28.89 13.80 -7.98
C ILE A 84 -30.39 13.69 -7.79
N SER A 85 -31.06 14.80 -7.42
CA SER A 85 -32.51 14.81 -7.26
C SER A 85 -33.24 14.57 -8.59
N GLY A 86 -32.81 15.20 -9.68
CA GLY A 86 -33.41 15.01 -11.00
C GLY A 86 -33.30 13.56 -11.51
N ILE A 87 -32.14 12.92 -11.31
CA ILE A 87 -31.94 11.51 -11.66
C ILE A 87 -32.73 10.60 -10.71
N GLY A 88 -32.76 10.95 -9.43
CA GLY A 88 -33.48 10.21 -8.41
C GLY A 88 -34.98 10.15 -8.67
N GLU A 89 -35.60 11.27 -9.04
CA GLU A 89 -37.01 11.33 -9.43
C GLU A 89 -37.29 10.55 -10.72
N ARG A 90 -36.41 10.65 -11.72
CA ARG A 90 -36.59 9.99 -13.02
C ARG A 90 -36.54 8.46 -12.94
N TYR A 91 -35.73 7.93 -12.05
CA TYR A 91 -35.47 6.48 -11.94
C TYR A 91 -35.98 5.87 -10.62
N ASP A 92 -36.81 6.60 -9.88
CA ASP A 92 -37.40 6.17 -8.61
C ASP A 92 -36.35 5.69 -7.59
N ILE A 93 -35.23 6.40 -7.49
CA ILE A 93 -34.15 6.09 -6.56
C ILE A 93 -34.51 6.64 -5.19
N HIS A 94 -34.62 5.78 -4.18
CA HIS A 94 -34.95 6.19 -2.82
C HIS A 94 -33.97 7.24 -2.26
N SER A 95 -34.49 8.20 -1.49
CA SER A 95 -33.71 9.34 -0.94
C SER A 95 -32.50 8.94 -0.11
N LEU A 96 -32.57 7.81 0.60
CA LEU A 96 -31.43 7.25 1.33
C LEU A 96 -30.27 6.86 0.40
N VAL A 97 -30.57 6.25 -0.75
CA VAL A 97 -29.57 5.87 -1.76
C VAL A 97 -28.96 7.12 -2.39
N GLN A 98 -29.77 8.16 -2.64
CA GLN A 98 -29.28 9.46 -3.11
C GLN A 98 -28.31 10.13 -2.09
N THR A 99 -28.63 10.04 -0.80
CA THR A 99 -27.77 10.52 0.29
C THR A 99 -26.45 9.75 0.35
N ASP A 100 -26.52 8.43 0.14
CA ASP A 100 -25.35 7.58 0.07
C ASP A 100 -24.46 7.90 -1.14
N ILE A 101 -25.07 8.19 -2.30
CA ILE A 101 -24.36 8.60 -3.52
C ILE A 101 -23.57 9.89 -3.29
N THR A 102 -24.14 10.88 -2.59
CA THR A 102 -23.48 12.17 -2.30
C THR A 102 -22.41 12.06 -1.20
N THR A 103 -22.45 11.02 -0.38
CA THR A 103 -21.48 10.81 0.69
C THR A 103 -20.17 10.23 0.14
N THR A 104 -19.04 10.92 0.32
CA THR A 104 -17.72 10.52 -0.23
C THR A 104 -16.97 9.49 0.62
N GLU A 105 -17.26 9.40 1.91
CA GLU A 105 -16.51 8.56 2.87
C GLU A 105 -17.14 7.18 3.10
N GLN A 106 -18.13 6.79 2.30
CA GLN A 106 -18.76 5.49 2.49
C GLN A 106 -17.79 4.33 2.23
N ARG A 107 -17.96 3.28 3.03
CA ARG A 107 -17.26 2.01 2.82
C ARG A 107 -17.87 1.29 1.63
N THR A 108 -17.04 0.47 0.99
CA THR A 108 -17.49 -0.45 -0.06
C THR A 108 -18.64 -1.32 0.47
N LYS A 109 -19.80 -1.29 -0.21
CA LYS A 109 -21.00 -2.03 0.18
C LYS A 109 -21.89 -2.37 -1.02
N LEU A 110 -22.72 -3.40 -0.85
CA LEU A 110 -23.78 -3.78 -1.79
C LEU A 110 -25.12 -3.85 -1.06
N ASP A 111 -26.03 -2.95 -1.43
CA ASP A 111 -27.42 -2.97 -0.98
C ASP A 111 -28.29 -3.56 -2.10
N VAL A 112 -29.12 -4.53 -1.73
CA VAL A 112 -30.11 -5.12 -2.64
C VAL A 112 -31.42 -4.42 -2.36
N LEU A 113 -31.95 -3.77 -3.39
CA LEU A 113 -33.24 -3.11 -3.40
C LEU A 113 -34.21 -4.00 -4.18
N ASP A 114 -35.52 -3.69 -4.11
CA ASP A 114 -36.55 -4.53 -4.71
C ASP A 114 -36.33 -4.77 -6.23
N ASP A 115 -35.92 -3.72 -6.97
CA ASP A 115 -35.71 -3.79 -8.43
C ASP A 115 -34.28 -3.37 -8.87
N ALA A 116 -33.35 -3.21 -7.93
CA ALA A 116 -32.03 -2.67 -8.22
C ALA A 116 -30.92 -3.18 -7.28
N LEU A 117 -29.68 -3.13 -7.77
CA LEU A 117 -28.48 -3.31 -6.96
C LEU A 117 -27.78 -1.97 -6.81
N PHE A 118 -27.51 -1.57 -5.56
CA PHE A 118 -26.73 -0.39 -5.25
C PHE A 118 -25.35 -0.77 -4.74
N LEU A 119 -24.32 -0.41 -5.51
CA LEU A 119 -22.93 -0.69 -5.22
C LEU A 119 -22.18 0.61 -4.92
N VAL A 120 -21.52 0.65 -3.77
CA VAL A 120 -20.49 1.63 -3.47
C VAL A 120 -19.15 0.90 -3.48
N CYS A 121 -18.18 1.40 -4.23
CA CYS A 121 -16.83 0.85 -4.30
C CYS A 121 -15.79 1.96 -4.46
N LYS A 122 -14.52 1.65 -4.18
CA LYS A 122 -13.40 2.59 -4.33
C LYS A 122 -12.50 2.13 -5.47
N LEU A 123 -12.34 2.99 -6.48
CA LEU A 123 -11.44 2.77 -7.61
C LEU A 123 -10.08 3.42 -7.31
N ILE A 124 -9.01 2.68 -7.60
CA ILE A 124 -7.63 3.16 -7.44
C ILE A 124 -7.11 3.80 -8.74
N TYR A 125 -7.60 3.33 -9.90
CA TYR A 125 -7.28 3.85 -11.22
C TYR A 125 -8.49 4.42 -11.96
N HIS A 126 -8.20 5.34 -12.88
CA HIS A 126 -9.22 6.09 -13.59
C HIS A 126 -9.85 5.30 -14.74
N ASP A 127 -9.11 4.47 -15.48
CA ASP A 127 -9.60 3.96 -16.77
C ASP A 127 -10.49 2.72 -16.63
N MET A 128 -11.76 2.81 -17.04
CA MET A 128 -12.68 1.67 -17.04
C MET A 128 -12.74 1.06 -18.44
N ASP A 129 -12.03 -0.07 -18.64
CA ASP A 129 -12.04 -0.86 -19.88
C ASP A 129 -13.46 -1.33 -20.30
N CYS A 130 -14.41 -1.40 -19.36
CA CYS A 130 -15.80 -1.78 -19.64
C CYS A 130 -16.46 -0.95 -20.74
N THR A 131 -16.32 0.37 -20.71
CA THR A 131 -16.96 1.23 -21.72
C THR A 131 -16.34 1.04 -23.11
N ASP A 132 -15.04 0.79 -23.18
CA ASP A 132 -14.34 0.49 -24.43
C ASP A 132 -14.69 -0.89 -24.97
N ARG A 133 -14.84 -1.89 -24.10
CA ARG A 133 -15.37 -3.21 -24.46
C ARG A 133 -16.78 -3.11 -25.05
N ILE A 134 -17.64 -2.25 -24.49
CA ILE A 134 -18.97 -1.96 -25.04
C ILE A 134 -18.84 -1.27 -26.40
N ARG A 135 -18.04 -0.22 -26.55
CA ARG A 135 -17.85 0.52 -27.82
C ARG A 135 -17.32 -0.38 -28.94
N GLN A 136 -16.42 -1.30 -28.61
CA GLN A 136 -15.78 -2.19 -29.58
C GLN A 136 -16.57 -3.50 -29.81
N GLY A 137 -17.60 -3.78 -29.00
CA GLY A 137 -18.34 -5.04 -29.06
C GLY A 137 -17.49 -6.26 -28.74
N LYS A 138 -16.45 -6.08 -27.91
CA LYS A 138 -15.52 -7.16 -27.55
C LYS A 138 -16.15 -8.12 -26.54
N GLY A 139 -15.95 -9.42 -26.75
CA GLY A 139 -16.42 -10.46 -25.85
C GLY A 139 -17.93 -10.62 -25.86
N ARG A 140 -18.54 -10.79 -24.68
CA ARG A 140 -19.97 -11.09 -24.51
C ARG A 140 -20.81 -9.89 -24.04
N ILE A 141 -20.18 -8.75 -23.71
CA ILE A 141 -20.83 -7.64 -22.99
C ILE A 141 -22.08 -7.07 -23.67
N ARG A 142 -22.14 -7.09 -25.02
CA ARG A 142 -23.31 -6.64 -25.79
C ARG A 142 -24.44 -7.68 -25.90
N LYS A 143 -24.10 -8.96 -25.76
CA LYS A 143 -25.03 -10.10 -25.86
C LYS A 143 -25.60 -10.51 -24.52
N SER A 144 -24.92 -10.14 -23.44
CA SER A 144 -25.33 -10.48 -22.09
C SER A 144 -26.29 -9.45 -21.51
N LYS A 145 -27.02 -9.87 -20.47
CA LYS A 145 -27.94 -9.02 -19.72
C LYS A 145 -27.20 -8.16 -18.67
N ILE A 146 -27.99 -7.45 -17.86
CA ILE A 146 -27.49 -6.51 -16.85
C ILE A 146 -26.60 -7.15 -15.78
N ASP A 147 -26.84 -8.41 -15.45
CA ASP A 147 -26.07 -9.18 -14.47
C ASP A 147 -24.61 -9.36 -14.91
N TYR A 148 -24.39 -9.74 -16.18
CA TYR A 148 -23.03 -9.87 -16.73
C TYR A 148 -22.34 -8.51 -16.87
N LEU A 149 -23.08 -7.45 -17.19
CA LEU A 149 -22.54 -6.09 -17.22
C LEU A 149 -22.06 -5.67 -15.83
N PHE A 150 -22.86 -5.95 -14.80
CA PHE A 150 -22.52 -5.67 -13.42
C PHE A 150 -21.29 -6.49 -12.98
N TYR A 151 -21.25 -7.79 -13.29
CA TYR A 151 -20.05 -8.60 -13.12
C TYR A 151 -18.84 -7.99 -13.84
N SER A 152 -18.97 -7.59 -15.10
CA SER A 152 -17.85 -7.03 -15.88
C SER A 152 -17.28 -5.76 -15.23
N LEU A 153 -18.13 -4.94 -14.60
CA LEU A 153 -17.68 -3.79 -13.81
C LEU A 153 -16.89 -4.23 -12.57
N LEU A 154 -17.38 -5.23 -11.84
CA LEU A 154 -16.68 -5.78 -10.67
C LEU A 154 -15.34 -6.44 -11.06
N ASP A 155 -15.29 -7.11 -12.21
CA ASP A 155 -14.10 -7.73 -12.79
C ASP A 155 -13.00 -6.68 -13.01
N VAL A 156 -13.33 -5.57 -13.69
CA VAL A 156 -12.40 -4.44 -13.89
C VAL A 156 -11.97 -3.80 -12.57
N ILE A 157 -12.86 -3.70 -11.59
CA ILE A 157 -12.50 -3.21 -10.25
C ILE A 157 -11.51 -4.19 -9.58
N GLY A 158 -11.76 -5.50 -9.68
CA GLY A 158 -10.91 -6.55 -9.13
C GLY A 158 -9.53 -6.58 -9.78
N ASP A 159 -9.45 -6.48 -11.11
CA ASP A 159 -8.19 -6.42 -11.86
C ASP A 159 -7.32 -5.24 -11.40
N HIS A 160 -7.92 -4.06 -11.22
CA HIS A 160 -7.20 -2.90 -10.68
C HIS A 160 -6.67 -3.15 -9.26
N TYR A 161 -7.37 -3.91 -8.43
CA TYR A 161 -6.86 -4.28 -7.12
C TYR A 161 -5.64 -5.19 -7.24
N MET A 162 -5.64 -6.14 -8.19
CA MET A 162 -4.50 -7.02 -8.45
C MET A 162 -3.28 -6.24 -8.97
N ASP A 163 -3.47 -5.30 -9.88
CA ASP A 163 -2.40 -4.42 -10.36
C ASP A 163 -1.74 -3.63 -9.20
N VAL A 164 -2.57 -3.12 -8.29
CA VAL A 164 -2.07 -2.41 -7.10
C VAL A 164 -1.30 -3.35 -6.18
N LEU A 165 -1.80 -4.56 -6.02
CA LEU A 165 -1.16 -5.58 -5.20
C LEU A 165 0.22 -5.97 -5.75
N HIS A 166 0.39 -6.04 -7.06
CA HIS A 166 1.70 -6.26 -7.69
C HIS A 166 2.71 -5.14 -7.43
N MET A 167 2.25 -3.88 -7.37
CA MET A 167 3.12 -2.77 -6.96
C MET A 167 3.54 -2.87 -5.49
N MET A 168 2.64 -3.36 -4.63
CA MET A 168 2.95 -3.62 -3.21
C MET A 168 3.99 -4.72 -3.07
N ASP A 169 3.85 -5.81 -3.82
CA ASP A 169 4.82 -6.92 -3.85
C ASP A 169 6.24 -6.43 -4.15
N THR A 170 6.36 -5.62 -5.21
CA THR A 170 7.64 -5.00 -5.61
C THR A 170 8.20 -4.11 -4.50
N SER A 171 7.33 -3.39 -3.79
CA SER A 171 7.72 -2.52 -2.68
C SER A 171 8.22 -3.31 -1.48
N VAL A 172 7.54 -4.42 -1.12
CA VAL A 172 7.97 -5.35 -0.06
C VAL A 172 9.33 -5.94 -0.39
N ALA A 173 9.53 -6.43 -1.62
CA ALA A 173 10.81 -6.95 -2.07
C ALA A 173 11.94 -5.91 -2.04
N SER A 174 11.62 -4.63 -2.31
CA SER A 174 12.60 -3.55 -2.23
C SER A 174 13.10 -3.31 -0.80
N ILE A 175 12.20 -3.40 0.20
CA ILE A 175 12.55 -3.26 1.63
C ILE A 175 13.42 -4.43 2.09
N ASP A 176 13.06 -5.66 1.69
CA ASP A 176 13.84 -6.85 2.01
C ASP A 176 15.30 -6.71 1.54
N ASN A 177 15.49 -6.27 0.29
CA ASN A 177 16.80 -5.99 -0.28
C ASN A 177 17.58 -4.89 0.46
N GLN A 178 16.90 -3.88 1.02
CA GLN A 178 17.55 -2.84 1.81
C GLN A 178 18.07 -3.39 3.14
N LEU A 179 17.28 -4.23 3.82
CA LEU A 179 17.66 -4.86 5.09
C LEU A 179 18.88 -5.77 4.93
N MET A 180 19.02 -6.45 3.78
CA MET A 180 20.18 -7.30 3.50
C MET A 180 21.48 -6.52 3.22
N LYS A 181 21.40 -5.29 2.69
CA LYS A 181 22.57 -4.54 2.20
C LYS A 181 23.11 -3.53 3.21
N THR A 182 22.31 -2.55 3.60
CA THR A 182 22.77 -1.44 4.45
C THR A 182 21.60 -0.84 5.22
N LEU A 183 21.70 -0.86 6.55
CA LEU A 183 20.75 -0.19 7.43
C LEU A 183 20.81 1.31 7.21
N LYS A 184 19.78 1.87 6.59
CA LYS A 184 19.55 3.32 6.56
C LYS A 184 18.58 3.67 7.69
N ARG A 185 18.71 4.88 8.25
CA ARG A 185 17.78 5.38 9.28
C ARG A 185 16.33 5.41 8.78
N ASP A 186 16.14 5.64 7.49
CA ASP A 186 14.82 5.82 6.88
C ASP A 186 14.15 4.48 6.48
N THR A 187 14.86 3.35 6.63
CA THR A 187 14.29 2.02 6.30
C THR A 187 13.11 1.68 7.20
N LEU A 188 13.18 2.04 8.49
CA LEU A 188 12.09 1.79 9.42
C LEU A 188 10.83 2.62 9.08
N GLU A 189 11.01 3.88 8.68
CA GLU A 189 9.92 4.74 8.21
C GLU A 189 9.27 4.16 6.95
N SER A 190 10.07 3.72 5.98
CA SER A 190 9.59 3.07 4.75
C SER A 190 8.77 1.81 5.04
N ILE A 191 9.15 1.01 6.04
CA ILE A 191 8.38 -0.16 6.48
C ILE A 191 7.02 0.25 7.06
N TYR A 192 6.99 1.27 7.91
CA TYR A 192 5.74 1.75 8.51
C TYR A 192 4.79 2.37 7.48
N ASP A 193 5.30 3.16 6.53
CA ASP A 193 4.51 3.72 5.45
C ASP A 193 3.87 2.61 4.60
N LEU A 194 4.67 1.63 4.15
CA LEU A 194 4.14 0.52 3.35
C LEU A 194 3.11 -0.31 4.15
N LYS A 195 3.35 -0.52 5.46
CA LYS A 195 2.38 -1.21 6.33
C LYS A 195 1.05 -0.46 6.42
N ARG A 196 1.08 0.88 6.47
CA ARG A 196 -0.14 1.71 6.43
C ARG A 196 -0.86 1.56 5.10
N ASP A 197 -0.13 1.56 3.99
CA ASP A 197 -0.72 1.47 2.64
C ASP A 197 -1.42 0.12 2.41
N ILE A 198 -0.79 -0.96 2.85
CA ILE A 198 -1.38 -2.31 2.80
C ILE A 198 -2.64 -2.40 3.66
N LEU A 199 -2.66 -1.77 4.84
CA LEU A 199 -3.87 -1.71 5.68
C LEU A 199 -4.99 -0.92 5.01
N SER A 200 -4.66 0.18 4.34
CA SER A 200 -5.63 0.94 3.57
C SER A 200 -6.17 0.12 2.39
N LEU A 201 -5.33 -0.63 1.67
CA LEU A 201 -5.77 -1.52 0.60
C LEU A 201 -6.69 -2.63 1.14
N ARG A 202 -6.35 -3.22 2.29
CA ARG A 202 -7.20 -4.21 2.98
C ARG A 202 -8.60 -3.65 3.27
N SER A 203 -8.68 -2.41 3.71
CA SER A 203 -9.98 -1.77 4.01
C SER A 203 -10.89 -1.61 2.78
N ILE A 204 -10.32 -1.70 1.57
CA ILE A 204 -11.03 -1.61 0.29
C ILE A 204 -11.36 -3.01 -0.24
N ILE A 205 -10.38 -3.93 -0.24
CA ILE A 205 -10.51 -5.27 -0.84
C ILE A 205 -11.32 -6.22 0.04
N SER A 206 -11.17 -6.20 1.38
CA SER A 206 -11.87 -7.15 2.25
C SER A 206 -13.41 -7.05 2.15
N PRO A 207 -14.03 -5.85 2.16
CA PRO A 207 -15.48 -5.74 1.94
C PRO A 207 -15.92 -6.15 0.54
N PHE A 208 -15.05 -6.04 -0.46
CA PHE A 208 -15.36 -6.45 -1.84
C PHE A 208 -15.58 -7.96 -1.95
N LYS A 209 -14.86 -8.75 -1.16
CA LYS A 209 -15.11 -10.20 -1.03
C LYS A 209 -16.55 -10.49 -0.58
N GLU A 210 -17.01 -9.78 0.45
CA GLU A 210 -18.37 -9.95 0.99
C GLU A 210 -19.45 -9.59 -0.04
N ILE A 211 -19.17 -8.61 -0.90
CA ILE A 211 -20.05 -8.25 -2.03
C ILE A 211 -20.17 -9.41 -3.00
N ILE A 212 -19.05 -10.04 -3.39
CA ILE A 212 -19.08 -11.17 -4.32
C ILE A 212 -19.81 -12.37 -3.69
N ILE A 213 -19.60 -12.65 -2.41
CA ILE A 213 -20.33 -13.69 -1.67
C ILE A 213 -21.85 -13.44 -1.72
N LYS A 214 -22.27 -12.18 -1.50
CA LYS A 214 -23.68 -11.79 -1.57
C LYS A 214 -24.25 -11.98 -2.97
N LEU A 215 -23.48 -11.64 -4.02
CA LEU A 215 -23.91 -11.80 -5.42
C LEU A 215 -23.99 -13.26 -5.88
N GLN A 216 -23.18 -14.15 -5.31
CA GLN A 216 -23.21 -15.58 -5.62
C GLN A 216 -24.46 -16.28 -5.05
N LYS A 217 -25.14 -15.67 -4.07
CA LYS A 217 -26.38 -16.19 -3.48
C LYS A 217 -27.59 -15.64 -4.23
N GLU A 218 -28.18 -16.46 -5.07
CA GLU A 218 -29.32 -16.09 -5.93
C GLU A 218 -30.53 -15.60 -5.12
N GLU A 219 -30.83 -16.25 -3.99
CA GLU A 219 -31.93 -15.89 -3.08
C GLU A 219 -31.82 -14.45 -2.54
N GLU A 220 -30.60 -13.93 -2.39
CA GLU A 220 -30.34 -12.62 -1.81
C GLU A 220 -30.41 -11.49 -2.85
N THR A 221 -30.39 -11.77 -4.15
CA THR A 221 -30.28 -10.72 -5.19
C THR A 221 -31.37 -10.73 -6.25
N GLN A 222 -31.94 -11.89 -6.60
CA GLN A 222 -33.00 -12.07 -7.62
C GLN A 222 -32.68 -11.54 -9.05
N ILE A 223 -31.56 -10.85 -9.24
CA ILE A 223 -31.11 -10.22 -10.49
C ILE A 223 -29.98 -11.02 -11.15
N MET A 224 -29.15 -11.72 -10.37
CA MET A 224 -28.01 -12.49 -10.86
C MET A 224 -28.45 -13.85 -11.41
N GLN A 225 -28.08 -14.17 -12.65
CA GLN A 225 -28.39 -15.46 -13.26
C GLN A 225 -27.31 -16.51 -12.94
N GLU A 226 -27.68 -17.79 -12.92
CA GLU A 226 -26.75 -18.91 -12.69
C GLU A 226 -25.59 -18.94 -13.71
N SER A 227 -25.84 -18.51 -14.95
CA SER A 227 -24.83 -18.40 -16.01
C SER A 227 -23.71 -17.40 -15.68
N THR A 228 -24.01 -16.38 -14.86
CA THR A 228 -23.05 -15.35 -14.43
C THR A 228 -22.25 -15.82 -13.20
N ASN A 229 -22.77 -16.78 -12.43
CA ASN A 229 -22.12 -17.30 -11.22
C ASN A 229 -20.75 -17.94 -11.50
N ILE A 230 -20.56 -18.53 -12.68
CA ILE A 230 -19.25 -19.09 -13.08
C ILE A 230 -18.16 -18.01 -13.07
N TYR A 231 -18.46 -16.81 -13.56
CA TYR A 231 -17.51 -15.70 -13.60
C TYR A 231 -17.34 -15.04 -12.22
N LEU A 232 -18.40 -14.98 -11.43
CA LEU A 232 -18.32 -14.51 -10.04
C LEU A 232 -17.44 -15.41 -9.17
N LYS A 233 -17.34 -16.71 -9.47
CA LYS A 233 -16.42 -17.63 -8.78
C LYS A 233 -14.96 -17.33 -9.09
N ASP A 234 -14.64 -17.09 -10.35
CA ASP A 234 -13.28 -16.71 -10.77
C ASP A 234 -12.84 -15.39 -10.10
N LEU A 235 -13.70 -14.37 -10.15
CA LEU A 235 -13.47 -13.11 -9.45
C LEU A 235 -13.35 -13.29 -7.93
N PHE A 236 -14.15 -14.17 -7.34
CA PHE A 236 -14.06 -14.49 -5.91
C PHE A 236 -12.69 -15.07 -5.56
N ASP A 237 -12.20 -16.04 -6.34
CA ASP A 237 -10.91 -16.68 -6.12
C ASP A 237 -9.76 -15.65 -6.20
N HIS A 238 -9.79 -14.73 -7.19
CA HIS A 238 -8.82 -13.64 -7.29
C HIS A 238 -8.85 -12.71 -6.08
N ILE A 239 -10.03 -12.36 -5.56
CA ILE A 239 -10.17 -11.46 -4.41
C ILE A 239 -9.79 -12.16 -3.10
N VAL A 240 -10.02 -13.46 -2.97
CA VAL A 240 -9.50 -14.25 -1.85
C VAL A 240 -7.98 -14.25 -1.87
N GLN A 241 -7.38 -14.55 -3.02
CA GLN A 241 -5.92 -14.51 -3.20
C GLN A 241 -5.33 -13.13 -2.87
N ALA A 242 -6.00 -12.05 -3.28
CA ALA A 242 -5.60 -10.69 -2.93
C ALA A 242 -5.61 -10.45 -1.41
N ASN A 243 -6.64 -10.91 -0.69
CA ASN A 243 -6.70 -10.79 0.78
C ASN A 243 -5.58 -11.60 1.46
N ASP A 244 -5.33 -12.82 1.00
CA ASP A 244 -4.28 -13.68 1.55
C ASP A 244 -2.89 -13.08 1.33
N SER A 245 -2.66 -12.46 0.18
CA SER A 245 -1.42 -11.75 -0.14
C SER A 245 -1.22 -10.53 0.75
N ILE A 246 -2.29 -9.75 0.99
CA ILE A 246 -2.26 -8.63 1.95
C ILE A 246 -1.84 -9.09 3.33
N ASP A 247 -2.41 -10.17 3.85
CA ASP A 247 -2.06 -10.67 5.17
C ASP A 247 -0.62 -11.21 5.20
N THR A 248 -0.18 -11.89 4.14
CA THR A 248 1.23 -12.31 3.95
C THR A 248 2.19 -11.12 4.01
N TYR A 249 1.91 -10.04 3.26
CA TYR A 249 2.77 -8.86 3.28
C TYR A 249 2.78 -8.16 4.64
N ARG A 250 1.66 -8.15 5.37
CA ARG A 250 1.62 -7.59 6.74
C ARG A 250 2.47 -8.40 7.71
N GLU A 251 2.50 -9.71 7.57
CA GLU A 251 3.36 -10.59 8.35
C GLU A 251 4.84 -10.38 8.00
N MET A 252 5.18 -10.34 6.70
CA MET A 252 6.53 -10.04 6.23
C MET A 252 7.03 -8.70 6.76
N LEU A 253 6.24 -7.63 6.65
CA LEU A 253 6.63 -6.31 7.16
C LEU A 253 6.79 -6.30 8.67
N SER A 254 6.03 -7.10 9.41
CA SER A 254 6.21 -7.23 10.85
C SER A 254 7.51 -7.97 11.18
N SER A 255 7.82 -9.05 10.44
CA SER A 255 9.11 -9.74 10.54
C SER A 255 10.29 -8.85 10.17
N PHE A 256 10.13 -7.96 9.18
CA PHE A 256 11.15 -6.98 8.79
C PHE A 256 11.44 -5.96 9.89
N ILE A 257 10.42 -5.54 10.65
CA ILE A 257 10.64 -4.67 11.83
C ILE A 257 11.48 -5.41 12.88
N ASP A 258 11.13 -6.66 13.19
CA ASP A 258 11.87 -7.45 14.17
C ASP A 258 13.32 -7.70 13.71
N PHE A 259 13.51 -8.03 12.43
CA PHE A 259 14.82 -8.20 11.84
C PHE A 259 15.65 -6.90 11.84
N TYR A 260 15.03 -5.76 11.55
CA TYR A 260 15.67 -4.45 11.67
C TYR A 260 16.15 -4.18 13.11
N MET A 261 15.33 -4.51 14.12
CA MET A 261 15.71 -4.35 15.52
C MET A 261 16.90 -5.25 15.90
N ILE A 262 16.93 -6.48 15.40
CA ILE A 262 18.08 -7.40 15.58
C ILE A 262 19.34 -6.81 14.96
N LEU A 263 19.25 -6.34 13.71
CA LEU A 263 20.38 -5.74 13.00
C LEU A 263 20.92 -4.49 13.71
N ASN A 264 20.04 -3.61 14.17
CA ASN A 264 20.42 -2.41 14.92
C ASN A 264 21.07 -2.76 16.27
N SER A 265 20.55 -3.78 16.96
CA SER A 265 21.14 -4.30 18.20
C SER A 265 22.55 -4.85 17.95
N ASN A 266 22.74 -5.64 16.89
CA ASN A 266 24.06 -6.17 16.52
C ASN A 266 25.06 -5.05 16.21
N HIS A 267 24.65 -4.04 15.46
CA HIS A 267 25.50 -2.88 15.18
C HIS A 267 25.89 -2.14 16.47
N MET A 268 24.94 -1.95 17.38
CA MET A 268 25.23 -1.35 18.69
C MET A 268 26.21 -2.21 19.50
N ASN A 269 26.05 -3.54 19.49
CA ASN A 269 26.96 -4.47 20.14
C ASN A 269 28.38 -4.39 19.57
N GLU A 270 28.53 -4.27 18.24
CA GLU A 270 29.84 -4.08 17.59
C GLU A 270 30.52 -2.77 18.00
N ILE A 271 29.77 -1.66 18.06
CA ILE A 271 30.27 -0.36 18.51
C ILE A 271 30.76 -0.45 19.96
N VAL A 272 29.94 -1.05 20.84
CA VAL A 272 30.28 -1.21 22.27
C VAL A 272 31.49 -2.14 22.44
N LYS A 273 31.58 -3.23 21.68
CA LYS A 273 32.75 -4.14 21.68
C LYS A 273 34.02 -3.38 21.29
N THR A 274 33.95 -2.57 20.23
CA THR A 274 35.09 -1.75 19.76
C THR A 274 35.53 -0.74 20.82
N LEU A 275 34.59 0.00 21.41
CA LEU A 275 34.89 0.96 22.48
C LEU A 275 35.49 0.27 23.72
N THR A 276 34.99 -0.91 24.07
CA THR A 276 35.49 -1.70 25.21
C THR A 276 36.94 -2.13 24.98
N ILE A 277 37.28 -2.65 23.79
CA ILE A 277 38.67 -3.05 23.46
C ILE A 277 39.62 -1.86 23.60
N VAL A 278 39.25 -0.70 23.04
CA VAL A 278 40.04 0.53 23.15
C VAL A 278 40.21 0.93 24.62
N THR A 279 39.10 0.96 25.37
CA THR A 279 39.09 1.38 26.78
C THR A 279 39.90 0.44 27.68
N SER A 280 39.80 -0.88 27.50
CA SER A 280 40.55 -1.88 28.26
C SER A 280 42.06 -1.77 28.05
N ILE A 281 42.52 -1.29 26.89
CA ILE A 281 43.94 -1.02 26.63
C ILE A 281 44.37 0.29 27.30
N PHE A 282 43.57 1.36 27.18
CA PHE A 282 43.95 2.69 27.66
C PHE A 282 43.86 2.85 29.19
N ILE A 283 42.90 2.24 29.87
CA ILE A 283 42.74 2.37 31.34
C ILE A 283 44.04 1.99 32.09
N PRO A 284 44.61 0.78 31.93
CA PRO A 284 45.82 0.40 32.67
C PRO A 284 47.04 1.21 32.22
N LEU A 285 47.16 1.55 30.93
CA LEU A 285 48.24 2.41 30.46
C LEU A 285 48.19 3.81 31.10
N THR A 286 47.00 4.42 31.10
CA THR A 286 46.77 5.74 31.68
C THR A 286 47.00 5.71 33.18
N PHE A 287 46.64 4.61 33.86
CA PHE A 287 46.96 4.42 35.26
C PHE A 287 48.48 4.41 35.51
N ILE A 288 49.25 3.65 34.72
CA ILE A 288 50.72 3.62 34.87
C ILE A 288 51.30 5.03 34.61
N VAL A 289 50.90 5.70 33.52
CA VAL A 289 51.32 7.08 33.24
C VAL A 289 50.95 8.02 34.38
N GLY A 290 49.74 7.89 34.93
CA GLY A 290 49.25 8.65 36.07
C GLY A 290 50.11 8.45 37.32
N VAL A 291 50.45 7.20 37.65
CA VAL A 291 51.32 6.87 38.79
C VAL A 291 52.70 7.51 38.65
N TYR A 292 53.33 7.38 37.48
CA TYR A 292 54.64 7.99 37.22
C TYR A 292 54.59 9.51 37.00
N GLY A 293 53.40 10.09 36.84
CA GLY A 293 53.17 11.53 36.79
C GLY A 293 52.98 12.18 38.16
N MET A 294 52.97 11.40 39.26
CA MET A 294 52.83 11.93 40.61
C MET A 294 54.17 12.45 41.17
N ASN A 295 54.14 13.58 41.88
CA ASN A 295 55.32 14.20 42.48
C ASN A 295 55.69 13.57 43.85
N PHE A 296 56.18 12.34 43.88
CA PHE A 296 56.67 11.69 45.11
C PHE A 296 58.20 11.77 45.24
N GLU A 297 58.72 12.00 46.46
CA GLU A 297 60.16 12.09 46.71
C GLU A 297 60.89 10.73 46.68
N ASN A 298 60.20 9.63 47.02
CA ASN A 298 60.80 8.29 47.15
C ASN A 298 60.26 7.29 46.11
N MET A 299 60.58 7.52 44.83
CA MET A 299 60.36 6.56 43.73
C MET A 299 61.71 5.99 43.26
N PRO A 300 62.12 4.81 43.73
CA PRO A 300 63.43 4.24 43.40
C PRO A 300 63.62 3.97 41.89
N GLU A 301 62.54 3.74 41.15
CA GLU A 301 62.53 3.43 39.72
C GLU A 301 62.99 4.61 38.84
N LEU A 302 62.77 5.86 39.28
CA LEU A 302 63.17 7.09 38.57
C LEU A 302 64.69 7.32 38.60
N ARG A 303 65.39 6.78 39.60
CA ARG A 303 66.86 6.92 39.74
C ARG A 303 67.62 5.85 38.95
N TYR A 304 66.92 4.86 38.39
CA TYR A 304 67.53 3.80 37.59
C TYR A 304 67.81 4.29 36.16
N LYS A 305 69.05 4.14 35.68
CA LYS A 305 69.52 4.70 34.40
C LYS A 305 68.64 4.34 33.18
N ASN A 306 68.04 3.14 33.19
CA ASN A 306 67.17 2.65 32.12
C ASN A 306 65.68 2.55 32.54
N GLY A 307 65.29 3.13 33.68
CA GLY A 307 63.94 2.98 34.25
C GLY A 307 62.82 3.42 33.29
N TYR A 308 63.01 4.55 32.60
CA TYR A 308 62.09 5.06 31.58
C TYR A 308 61.82 4.05 30.45
N PHE A 309 62.88 3.46 29.89
CA PHE A 309 62.76 2.48 28.80
C PHE A 309 62.16 1.15 29.28
N ILE A 310 62.42 0.74 30.52
CA ILE A 310 61.83 -0.46 31.12
C ILE A 310 60.31 -0.29 31.27
N VAL A 311 59.85 0.84 31.81
CA VAL A 311 58.40 1.13 31.96
C VAL A 311 57.72 1.20 30.60
N LEU A 312 58.34 1.85 29.61
CA LEU A 312 57.82 1.90 28.24
C LEU A 312 57.73 0.49 27.62
N GLY A 313 58.73 -0.37 27.86
CA GLY A 313 58.71 -1.77 27.46
C GLY A 313 57.60 -2.58 28.13
N CYS A 314 57.39 -2.39 29.43
CA CYS A 314 56.28 -3.02 30.17
C CYS A 314 54.90 -2.55 29.64
N MET A 315 54.74 -1.26 29.36
CA MET A 315 53.52 -0.72 28.73
C MET A 315 53.28 -1.35 27.35
N GLY A 316 54.31 -1.42 26.50
CA GLY A 316 54.21 -2.06 25.18
C GLY A 316 53.87 -3.55 25.28
N MET A 317 54.48 -4.26 26.23
CA MET A 317 54.18 -5.66 26.51
C MET A 317 52.72 -5.85 26.96
N LEU A 318 52.20 -4.95 27.82
CA LEU A 318 50.80 -4.99 28.28
C LEU A 318 49.83 -4.82 27.11
N VAL A 319 50.09 -3.89 26.20
CA VAL A 319 49.28 -3.70 24.98
C VAL A 319 49.28 -4.97 24.13
N ILE A 320 50.45 -5.56 23.88
CA ILE A 320 50.57 -6.80 23.09
C ILE A 320 49.81 -7.94 23.76
N LEU A 321 49.92 -8.06 25.09
CA LEU A 321 49.21 -9.08 25.86
C LEU A 321 47.69 -8.90 25.78
N MET A 322 47.19 -7.67 25.91
CA MET A 322 45.77 -7.36 25.77
C MET A 322 45.27 -7.64 24.34
N LEU A 323 46.01 -7.20 23.31
CA LEU A 323 45.65 -7.49 21.91
C LEU A 323 45.64 -8.99 21.62
N SER A 324 46.62 -9.74 22.14
CA SER A 324 46.68 -11.19 21.99
C SER A 324 45.53 -11.89 22.72
N PHE A 325 45.14 -11.40 23.91
CA PHE A 325 44.01 -11.93 24.67
C PHE A 325 42.70 -11.76 23.90
N PHE A 326 42.45 -10.57 23.34
CA PHE A 326 41.27 -10.33 22.52
C PHE A 326 41.29 -11.16 21.23
N ASN A 327 42.46 -11.37 20.62
CA ASN A 327 42.56 -12.17 19.40
C ASN A 327 42.27 -13.67 19.61
N TYR A 328 42.49 -14.20 20.82
CA TYR A 328 42.33 -15.63 21.13
C TYR A 328 41.01 -15.98 21.81
N GLY A 329 40.38 -15.04 22.53
CA GLY A 329 39.17 -15.29 23.32
C GLY A 329 37.87 -14.69 22.78
N ILE A 330 37.93 -13.71 21.87
CA ILE A 330 36.77 -12.98 21.37
C ILE A 330 37.00 -12.74 19.88
N ASP A 331 36.39 -13.53 18.99
CA ASP A 331 36.63 -13.52 17.54
C ASP A 331 36.93 -12.11 16.98
N PHE A 332 38.22 -11.87 16.73
CA PHE A 332 38.79 -10.66 16.16
C PHE A 332 38.56 -10.63 14.64
N ASN A 333 38.39 -11.82 14.04
CA ASN A 333 38.17 -12.01 12.61
C ASN A 333 36.78 -11.58 12.14
N GLU A 334 35.73 -11.69 12.96
CA GLU A 334 34.39 -11.25 12.55
C GLU A 334 34.26 -9.72 12.47
N VAL A 335 34.96 -8.97 13.34
CA VAL A 335 34.83 -7.51 13.43
C VAL A 335 35.51 -6.77 12.26
N PHE A 336 36.61 -7.31 11.74
CA PHE A 336 37.36 -6.66 10.64
C PHE A 336 36.96 -7.16 9.24
N ILE A 337 36.52 -8.41 9.08
CA ILE A 337 36.17 -8.96 7.76
C ILE A 337 34.83 -8.39 7.25
N CYS A 338 33.85 -8.12 8.14
CA CYS A 338 32.59 -7.48 7.73
C CYS A 338 32.76 -6.02 7.25
N ASN A 339 33.79 -5.31 7.72
CA ASN A 339 34.00 -3.90 7.35
C ASN A 339 34.69 -3.72 5.99
N ASN A 340 35.44 -4.74 5.52
CA ASN A 340 36.11 -4.71 4.21
C ASN A 340 35.28 -5.35 3.09
N ALA A 341 34.21 -6.10 3.41
CA ALA A 341 33.28 -6.65 2.42
C ALA A 341 32.11 -5.70 2.06
N ARG A 342 31.93 -4.60 2.82
CA ARG A 342 30.85 -3.60 2.63
C ARG A 342 31.33 -2.25 2.07
N ARG A 343 32.59 -2.13 1.65
CA ARG A 343 33.12 -0.91 1.05
C ARG A 343 33.07 -0.95 -0.47
#